data_AF-A0A6P6S7Y3-F1
#
_entry.id   AF-A0A6P6S7Y3-F1
#
_cell.length_a   1.000
_cell.length_b   1.000
_cell.length_c   1.000
_cell.angle_alpha   90.00
_cell.angle_beta   90.00
_cell.angle_gamma   90.00
#
_symmetry.space_group_name_H-M   'P 1'
#
loop_
_entity.id
_entity.type
_entity.pdbx_description
1 polymer ?
#
loop_
_entity_poly.entity_id
_entity_poly.type
_entity_poly.pdbx_seq_one_letter_code
_entity_poly.pdbx_strand_id
1 'polypeptide(L)'
;MLKAVSMAMPTYAMSVFKLPRKLCKDISALMANYWWGEANGKNKLHWLSWKKMSMNRNAGGLGFKDIEAYNRALLGKQIWRILTNPNLLISKVLRARYFPKDSLLTCRPQQNASWIWQGLLGARSLIEEGVIRKIGNGRSTSI
;
A
#
# COMPACT_ATOMS: atom_id res chain seq x y z
N MET A 1 -0.83 3.73 -22.29
CA MET A 1 -0.78 5.07 -21.65
C MET A 1 -1.45 5.14 -20.27
N LEU A 2 -2.71 4.72 -20.10
CA LEU A 2 -3.40 4.79 -18.78
C LEU A 2 -2.61 4.14 -17.64
N LYS A 3 -2.10 2.91 -17.79
CA LYS A 3 -1.28 2.26 -16.75
C LYS A 3 0.04 3.00 -16.45
N ALA A 4 0.62 3.71 -17.42
CA ALA A 4 1.89 4.39 -17.25
C ALA A 4 1.71 5.72 -16.49
N VAL A 5 0.73 6.53 -16.88
CA VAL A 5 0.53 7.87 -16.31
C VAL A 5 -0.25 7.80 -14.99
N SER A 6 -1.41 7.13 -15.00
CA SER A 6 -2.33 7.09 -13.85
C SER A 6 -1.76 6.33 -12.64
N MET A 7 -0.81 5.41 -12.86
CA MET A 7 -0.15 4.70 -11.77
C MET A 7 1.09 5.44 -11.28
N ALA A 8 1.87 6.08 -12.15
CA ALA A 8 3.12 6.73 -11.75
C ALA A 8 2.87 7.90 -10.77
N MET A 9 1.90 8.77 -11.08
CA MET A 9 1.59 9.95 -10.27
C MET A 9 1.20 9.64 -8.81
N PRO A 10 0.22 8.75 -8.53
CA PRO A 10 -0.15 8.46 -7.15
C PRO A 10 0.84 7.52 -6.45
N THR A 11 1.73 6.80 -7.15
CA THR A 11 2.61 5.79 -6.51
C THR A 11 3.50 6.40 -5.44
N TYR A 12 4.04 7.60 -5.67
CA TYR A 12 4.87 8.27 -4.67
C TYR A 12 4.06 8.58 -3.41
N ALA A 13 2.91 9.25 -3.56
CA ALA A 13 2.03 9.58 -2.45
C ALA A 13 1.50 8.33 -1.72
N MET A 14 1.08 7.30 -2.47
CA MET A 14 0.62 6.01 -1.93
C MET A 14 1.73 5.21 -1.23
N SER A 15 3.01 5.50 -1.51
CA SER A 15 4.11 4.84 -0.80
C SER A 15 4.35 5.39 0.59
N VAL A 16 3.82 6.59 0.89
CA VAL A 16 4.03 7.30 2.17
C VAL A 16 2.73 7.42 2.96
N PHE A 17 1.61 7.66 2.28
CA PHE A 17 0.31 7.93 2.89
C PHE A 17 -0.70 6.82 2.60
N LYS A 18 -1.53 6.51 3.58
CA LYS A 18 -2.74 5.74 3.37
C LYS A 18 -3.83 6.66 2.81
N LEU A 19 -4.23 6.43 1.57
CA LEU A 19 -5.25 7.24 0.92
C LEU A 19 -6.64 6.91 1.50
N PRO A 20 -7.53 7.90 1.63
CA PRO A 20 -8.92 7.66 1.99
C PRO A 20 -9.59 6.75 0.95
N ARG A 21 -10.43 5.81 1.40
CA ARG A 21 -11.16 4.89 0.51
C ARG A 21 -11.98 5.62 -0.56
N LYS A 22 -12.57 6.76 -0.20
CA LYS A 22 -13.33 7.60 -1.13
C LYS A 22 -12.43 8.07 -2.29
N LEU A 23 -11.26 8.62 -1.98
CA LEU A 23 -10.29 9.05 -2.98
C LEU A 23 -9.85 7.89 -3.89
N CYS A 24 -9.59 6.70 -3.33
CA CYS A 24 -9.26 5.52 -4.14
C CYS A 24 -10.38 5.14 -5.12
N LYS A 25 -11.65 5.23 -4.68
CA LYS A 25 -12.83 5.00 -5.54
C LYS A 25 -12.95 6.08 -6.61
N ASP A 26 -12.73 7.35 -6.27
CA ASP A 26 -12.81 8.46 -7.21
C ASP A 26 -11.73 8.33 -8.31
N ILE A 27 -10.49 8.00 -7.94
CA ILE A 27 -9.41 7.70 -8.89
C ILE A 27 -9.78 6.51 -9.78
N SER A 28 -10.32 5.44 -9.20
CA SER A 28 -10.74 4.26 -9.97
C SER A 28 -11.86 4.59 -10.96
N ALA A 29 -12.80 5.46 -10.57
CA ALA A 29 -13.88 5.92 -11.44
C ALA A 29 -13.34 6.78 -12.59
N LEU A 30 -12.41 7.70 -12.32
CA LEU A 30 -11.73 8.49 -13.36
C LEU A 30 -10.98 7.60 -14.36
N MET A 31 -10.26 6.58 -13.87
CA MET A 31 -9.59 5.61 -14.72
C MET A 31 -10.58 4.80 -15.56
N ALA A 32 -11.73 4.43 -15.00
CA ALA A 32 -12.79 3.73 -15.72
C ALA A 32 -13.43 4.59 -16.81
N ASN A 33 -13.75 5.85 -16.49
CA ASN A 33 -14.29 6.81 -17.45
C ASN A 33 -13.31 7.09 -18.59
N TYR A 34 -12.03 7.26 -18.28
CA TYR A 34 -11.01 7.39 -19.32
C TYR A 34 -10.94 6.14 -20.20
N TRP A 35 -10.98 4.94 -19.60
CA TRP A 35 -10.86 3.68 -20.33
C TRP A 35 -12.01 3.43 -21.31
N TRP A 36 -13.25 3.63 -20.84
CA TRP A 36 -14.44 3.47 -21.67
C TRP A 36 -14.66 4.67 -22.61
N GLY A 37 -14.05 5.81 -22.27
CA GLY A 37 -14.05 7.03 -23.06
C GLY A 37 -15.34 7.83 -22.90
N GLU A 38 -15.24 9.10 -23.26
CA GLU A 38 -16.38 9.99 -23.48
C GLU A 38 -16.52 10.18 -25.00
N ALA A 39 -17.74 10.11 -25.53
CA ALA A 39 -18.04 10.60 -26.87
C ALA A 39 -19.16 11.64 -26.76
N ASN A 40 -18.90 12.85 -27.25
CA ASN A 40 -19.88 13.94 -27.33
C ASN A 40 -20.57 14.27 -26.01
N GLY A 41 -19.82 14.41 -24.91
CA GLY A 41 -20.40 14.82 -23.61
C GLY A 41 -21.21 13.73 -22.90
N LYS A 42 -21.21 12.49 -23.41
CA LYS A 42 -21.94 11.35 -22.83
C LYS A 42 -20.97 10.25 -22.42
N ASN A 43 -21.13 9.80 -21.18
CA ASN A 43 -20.45 8.61 -20.66
C ASN A 43 -20.84 7.39 -21.51
N LYS A 44 -19.85 6.72 -22.10
CA LYS A 44 -20.09 5.43 -22.75
C LYS A 44 -20.47 4.38 -21.71
N LEU A 45 -21.28 3.40 -22.14
CA LEU A 45 -21.67 2.28 -21.28
C LEU A 45 -20.43 1.53 -20.80
N HIS A 46 -20.31 1.35 -19.48
CA HIS A 46 -19.26 0.52 -18.89
C HIS A 46 -19.61 -0.94 -19.09
N TRP A 47 -19.00 -1.61 -20.08
CA TRP A 47 -19.26 -3.01 -20.39
C TRP A 47 -18.82 -3.98 -19.28
N LEU A 48 -17.85 -3.57 -18.47
CA LEU A 48 -17.32 -4.36 -17.38
C LEU A 48 -17.02 -3.48 -16.17
N SER A 49 -17.33 -3.99 -14.98
CA SER A 49 -17.00 -3.28 -13.75
C SER A 49 -15.49 -3.15 -13.54
N TRP A 50 -15.06 -2.02 -12.98
CA TRP A 50 -13.65 -1.78 -12.70
C TRP A 50 -13.02 -2.87 -11.82
N LYS A 51 -13.78 -3.42 -10.87
CA LYS A 51 -13.34 -4.52 -9.99
C LYS A 51 -13.00 -5.80 -10.77
N LYS A 52 -13.76 -6.13 -11.83
CA LYS A 52 -13.44 -7.28 -12.71
C LYS A 52 -12.23 -6.96 -13.58
N MET A 53 -12.14 -5.73 -14.07
CA MET A 53 -10.98 -5.29 -14.86
C MET A 53 -9.67 -5.29 -14.05
N SER A 54 -9.73 -5.02 -12.75
CA SER A 54 -8.57 -5.00 -11.84
C SER A 54 -8.14 -6.38 -11.34
N MET A 55 -8.83 -7.45 -11.74
CA MET A 55 -8.37 -8.81 -11.46
C MET A 55 -7.11 -9.15 -12.28
N ASN A 56 -6.34 -10.11 -11.79
CA ASN A 56 -5.21 -10.66 -12.53
C ASN A 56 -5.68 -11.24 -13.88
N ARG A 57 -4.81 -11.20 -14.88
CA ARG A 57 -5.10 -11.76 -16.21
C ARG A 57 -5.48 -13.24 -16.15
N ASN A 58 -4.79 -14.00 -15.30
CA ASN A 58 -5.07 -15.43 -15.09
C ASN A 58 -6.44 -15.67 -14.43
N ALA A 59 -7.01 -14.66 -13.77
CA ALA A 59 -8.33 -14.70 -13.15
C ALA A 59 -9.41 -14.03 -14.03
N GLY A 60 -9.14 -13.82 -15.33
CA GLY A 60 -10.08 -13.24 -16.29
C GLY A 60 -10.17 -11.71 -16.27
N GLY A 61 -9.27 -11.02 -15.57
CA GLY A 61 -9.18 -9.55 -15.57
C GLY A 61 -8.21 -8.98 -16.61
N LEU A 62 -8.08 -7.66 -16.65
CA LEU A 62 -7.15 -6.95 -17.54
C LEU A 62 -5.82 -6.58 -16.84
N GLY A 63 -5.67 -6.97 -15.57
CA GLY A 63 -4.51 -6.68 -14.74
C GLY A 63 -4.33 -5.19 -14.46
N PHE A 64 -5.42 -4.42 -14.39
CA PHE A 64 -5.36 -3.10 -13.73
C PHE A 64 -5.15 -3.31 -12.24
N LYS A 65 -4.52 -2.34 -11.56
CA LYS A 65 -4.34 -2.45 -10.11
C LYS A 65 -5.55 -1.86 -9.41
N ASP A 66 -6.07 -2.58 -8.42
CA ASP A 66 -6.96 -1.99 -7.43
C ASP A 66 -6.14 -0.98 -6.60
N ILE A 67 -6.58 0.29 -6.58
CA ILE A 67 -5.81 1.38 -5.99
C ILE A 67 -5.70 1.25 -4.47
N GLU A 68 -6.76 0.79 -3.80
CA GLU A 68 -6.75 0.60 -2.35
C GLU A 68 -5.80 -0.54 -1.95
N ALA A 69 -5.91 -1.68 -2.63
CA ALA A 69 -5.02 -2.82 -2.42
C ALA A 69 -3.56 -2.46 -2.75
N TYR A 70 -3.35 -1.70 -3.83
CA TYR A 70 -2.01 -1.28 -4.23
C TYR A 70 -1.38 -0.30 -3.23
N ASN A 71 -2.15 0.66 -2.69
CA ASN A 71 -1.69 1.54 -1.62
C ASN A 71 -1.29 0.76 -0.36
N ARG A 72 -2.14 -0.18 0.08
CA ARG A 72 -1.84 -1.03 1.24
C ARG A 72 -0.58 -1.87 1.01
N ALA A 73 -0.39 -2.42 -0.18
CA ALA A 73 0.81 -3.17 -0.54
C ALA A 73 2.08 -2.30 -0.56
N LEU A 74 2.00 -1.06 -1.06
CA LEU A 74 3.13 -0.12 -1.04
C LEU A 74 3.53 0.27 0.38
N LEU A 75 2.55 0.50 1.26
CA LEU A 75 2.82 0.76 2.68
C LEU A 75 3.43 -0.48 3.36
N GLY A 76 2.92 -1.68 3.07
CA GLY A 76 3.52 -2.94 3.52
C GLY A 76 4.97 -3.10 3.07
N LYS A 77 5.29 -2.73 1.82
CA LYS A 77 6.68 -2.70 1.32
C LYS A 77 7.57 -1.78 2.14
N GLN A 78 7.08 -0.63 2.60
CA GLN A 78 7.86 0.26 3.47
C GLN A 78 8.09 -0.34 4.86
N ILE A 79 7.06 -0.95 5.47
CA ILE A 79 7.21 -1.69 6.74
C ILE A 79 8.30 -2.76 6.61
N TRP A 80 8.21 -3.56 5.54
CA TRP A 80 9.21 -4.60 5.27
C TRP A 80 10.62 -4.03 5.12
N ARG A 81 10.76 -2.90 4.41
CA ARG A 81 12.04 -2.19 4.28
C ARG A 81 12.59 -1.72 5.62
N ILE A 82 11.74 -1.22 6.52
CA ILE A 82 12.15 -0.79 7.88
C ILE A 82 12.62 -1.99 8.71
N LEU A 83 11.92 -3.13 8.61
CA LEU A 83 12.28 -4.37 9.31
C LEU A 83 13.60 -4.98 8.82
N THR A 84 13.77 -5.06 7.50
CA THR A 84 14.93 -5.73 6.88
C THR A 84 16.19 -4.86 6.88
N ASN A 85 16.03 -3.54 6.81
CA ASN A 85 17.15 -2.60 6.76
C ASN A 85 17.11 -1.64 7.96
N PRO A 86 17.47 -2.10 9.18
CA PRO A 86 17.39 -1.30 10.40
C PRO A 86 18.39 -0.13 10.42
N ASN A 87 19.45 -0.19 9.61
CA ASN A 87 20.50 0.82 9.57
C ASN A 87 20.19 2.06 8.72
N LEU A 88 19.10 2.04 7.94
CA LEU A 88 18.68 3.22 7.18
C LEU A 88 18.30 4.37 8.13
N LEU A 89 18.58 5.61 7.70
CA LEU A 89 18.21 6.80 8.47
C LEU A 89 16.73 6.80 8.83
N ILE A 90 15.85 6.51 7.87
CA ILE A 90 14.40 6.45 8.10
C ILE A 90 14.02 5.37 9.13
N SER A 91 14.66 4.20 9.10
CA SER A 91 14.42 3.11 10.05
C SER A 91 14.84 3.54 11.46
N LYS A 92 16.00 4.19 11.60
CA LYS A 92 16.50 4.70 12.89
C LYS A 92 15.59 5.80 13.45
N VAL A 93 15.18 6.76 12.61
CA VAL A 93 14.30 7.87 13.01
C VAL A 93 12.93 7.37 13.44
N LEU A 94 12.30 6.48 12.66
CA LEU A 94 10.99 5.92 13.00
C LEU A 94 11.05 5.05 14.26
N ARG A 95 12.11 4.24 14.42
CA ARG A 95 12.34 3.45 15.63
C ARG A 95 12.46 4.35 16.86
N ALA A 96 13.36 5.34 16.82
CA ALA A 96 13.59 6.24 17.95
C ALA A 96 12.31 7.00 18.36
N ARG A 97 11.50 7.42 17.37
CA ARG A 97 10.28 8.19 17.63
C ARG A 97 9.10 7.35 18.11
N TYR A 98 8.86 6.18 17.51
CA TYR A 98 7.59 5.46 17.68
C TYR A 98 7.71 4.12 18.40
N PHE A 99 8.87 3.46 18.33
CA PHE A 99 9.07 2.14 18.94
C PHE A 99 10.53 1.98 19.42
N PRO A 100 11.01 2.81 20.36
CA PRO A 100 12.42 2.78 20.76
C PRO A 100 12.80 1.47 21.47
N LYS A 101 11.87 0.93 22.28
CA LYS A 101 12.05 -0.28 23.08
C LYS A 101 11.31 -1.50 22.53
N ASP A 102 10.32 -1.28 21.67
CA ASP A 102 9.46 -2.32 21.12
C ASP A 102 9.90 -2.74 19.71
N SER A 103 9.27 -3.81 19.20
CA SER A 103 9.34 -4.17 17.79
C SER A 103 8.26 -3.44 16.99
N LEU A 104 8.54 -3.11 15.73
CA LEU A 104 7.54 -2.60 14.79
C LEU A 104 6.31 -3.53 14.71
N LEU A 105 6.54 -4.84 14.85
CA LEU A 105 5.53 -5.89 14.82
C LEU A 105 4.78 -6.08 16.15
N THR A 106 5.08 -5.32 17.21
CA THR A 106 4.35 -5.41 18.49
C THR A 106 3.94 -4.05 19.04
N CYS A 107 4.51 -2.96 18.53
CA CYS A 107 4.25 -1.60 19.02
C CYS A 107 2.77 -1.20 18.97
N ARG A 108 2.33 -0.42 19.95
CA ARG A 108 0.95 0.11 19.98
C ARG A 108 0.88 1.45 19.24
N PRO A 109 -0.22 1.75 18.55
CA PRO A 109 -0.41 3.07 17.94
C PRO A 109 -0.47 4.14 19.02
N GLN A 110 0.39 5.17 18.90
CA GLN A 110 0.33 6.35 19.76
C GLN A 110 -0.79 7.30 19.30
N GLN A 111 -1.52 7.91 20.24
CA GLN A 111 -2.64 8.81 19.93
C GLN A 111 -2.21 10.03 19.09
N ASN A 112 -1.02 10.59 19.33
CA ASN A 112 -0.49 11.75 18.61
C ASN A 112 0.50 11.37 17.49
N ALA A 113 0.35 10.18 16.92
CA ALA A 113 1.20 9.74 15.82
C ALA A 113 0.94 10.52 14.54
N SER A 114 1.98 10.71 13.71
CA SER A 114 1.80 11.30 12.38
C SER A 114 0.92 10.44 11.48
N TRP A 115 0.22 11.05 10.54
CA TRP A 115 -0.60 10.31 9.56
C TRP A 115 0.21 9.30 8.75
N ILE A 116 1.49 9.58 8.49
CA ILE A 116 2.43 8.64 7.86
C ILE A 116 2.55 7.38 8.71
N TRP A 117 2.78 7.54 10.02
CA TRP A 117 2.92 6.41 10.94
C TRP A 117 1.63 5.63 11.09
N GLN A 118 0.49 6.31 11.23
CA GLN A 118 -0.81 5.65 11.27
C GLN A 118 -1.12 4.87 9.98
N GLY A 119 -0.74 5.43 8.82
CA GLY A 119 -0.84 4.75 7.54
C GLY A 119 0.01 3.48 7.48
N LEU A 120 1.29 3.57 7.88
CA LEU A 120 2.20 2.42 7.98
C LEU A 120 1.66 1.36 8.94
N LEU A 121 1.29 1.72 10.17
CA LEU A 121 0.71 0.76 11.12
C LEU A 121 -0.58 0.13 10.59
N GLY A 122 -1.40 0.87 9.85
CA GLY A 122 -2.60 0.34 9.20
C GLY A 122 -2.33 -0.73 8.13
N ALA A 123 -1.10 -0.86 7.63
CA ALA A 123 -0.68 -1.92 6.72
C ALA A 123 0.13 -3.03 7.43
N ARG A 124 0.36 -2.93 8.74
CA ARG A 124 1.14 -3.90 9.51
C ARG A 124 0.53 -5.30 9.50
N SER A 125 -0.80 -5.40 9.64
CA SER A 125 -1.47 -6.71 9.67
C SER A 125 -1.22 -7.54 8.40
N LEU A 126 -1.10 -6.87 7.25
CA LEU A 126 -0.81 -7.52 5.96
C LEU A 126 0.59 -8.15 5.93
N ILE A 127 1.53 -7.58 6.69
CA ILE A 127 2.90 -8.09 6.81
C ILE A 127 2.96 -9.18 7.87
N GLU A 128 2.27 -9.03 9.00
CA GLU A 128 2.21 -10.06 10.06
C GLU A 128 1.71 -11.42 9.55
N GLU A 129 0.76 -11.44 8.63
CA GLU A 129 0.24 -12.67 8.00
C GLU A 129 1.31 -13.46 7.21
N GLY A 130 2.39 -12.81 6.76
CA GLY A 130 3.40 -13.42 5.87
C GLY A 130 4.85 -13.34 6.36
N VAL A 131 5.11 -12.75 7.54
CA VAL A 131 6.46 -12.63 8.09
C VAL A 131 6.91 -13.96 8.69
N ILE A 132 8.05 -14.46 8.22
CA ILE A 132 8.75 -15.59 8.82
C ILE A 132 10.12 -15.11 9.29
N ARG A 133 10.44 -15.36 10.56
CA ARG A 133 11.78 -15.11 11.11
C ARG A 133 12.65 -16.35 10.94
N LYS A 134 13.62 -16.30 10.03
CA LYS A 134 14.63 -17.36 9.91
C LYS A 134 15.65 -17.22 11.03
N ILE A 135 15.74 -18.22 11.91
CA ILE A 135 16.77 -18.30 12.94
C ILE A 135 18.04 -18.86 12.29
N GLY A 136 19.14 -18.10 12.36
CA GLY A 136 20.46 -18.55 11.93
C GLY A 136 21.19 -19.26 13.06
N ASN A 137 22.30 -18.69 13.50
CA ASN A 137 23.15 -19.24 14.58
C ASN A 137 22.61 -19.08 16.01
N GLY A 138 21.34 -18.70 16.20
CA GLY A 138 20.68 -18.57 17.51
C GLY A 138 21.15 -17.41 18.40
N ARG A 139 22.32 -16.81 18.16
CA ARG A 139 22.94 -15.79 19.04
C ARG A 139 22.11 -14.50 19.22
N SER A 140 21.16 -14.23 18.33
CA SER A 140 20.30 -13.04 18.34
C SER A 140 18.83 -13.36 18.65
N THR A 141 18.53 -14.57 19.09
CA THR A 141 17.17 -15.02 19.42
C THR A 141 17.12 -15.42 20.89
N SER A 142 16.31 -14.70 21.68
CA SER A 142 15.87 -15.18 22.99
C SER A 142 14.55 -15.90 22.79
N ILE A 143 14.43 -17.13 23.31
CA ILE A 143 13.19 -17.89 23.43
C ILE A 143 12.47 -17.44 24.71
#